data_AF-A0A4S8K5N0-F1
#
_entry.id   AF-A0A4S8K5N0-F1
#
_cell.length_a   1.000
_cell.length_b   1.000
_cell.length_c   1.000
_cell.angle_alpha   90.00
_cell.angle_beta   90.00
_cell.angle_gamma   90.00
#
_symmetry.space_group_name_H-M   'P 1'
#
loop_
_entity.id
_entity.type
_entity.pdbx_description
1 polymer ?
#
loop_
_entity_poly.entity_id
_entity_poly.type
_entity_poly.pdbx_seq_one_letter_code
_entity_poly.pdbx_strand_id
1 'polypeptide(L)'
;MSSAYMFSQVMYKGGKLWSVDWRHVKLSCEGFPHLLRLLLLHMDDETMWLYGATPGSLQPQECSGRCAGRCSATAYKKPCMFFCQKCCAKCLCVPPGTYGNKQFCPCYNNWKTKRGGPKCP
;
A
#
# COMPACT_ATOMS: atom_id res chain seq x y z
N MET A 1 -30.02 4.96 -6.89
CA MET A 1 -29.54 3.67 -7.44
C MET A 1 -28.17 3.41 -6.85
N SER A 2 -28.02 2.25 -6.21
CA SER A 2 -26.93 1.90 -5.30
C SER A 2 -25.58 1.75 -6.00
N SER A 3 -24.53 2.28 -5.39
CA SER A 3 -23.21 1.65 -5.44
C SER A 3 -22.56 1.82 -4.08
N ALA A 4 -22.71 0.78 -3.26
CA ALA A 4 -22.07 0.64 -1.98
C ALA A 4 -20.58 0.40 -2.23
N TYR A 5 -19.75 1.44 -2.04
CA TYR A 5 -18.31 1.25 -1.93
C TYR A 5 -18.04 0.69 -0.53
N MET A 6 -17.94 -0.63 -0.43
CA MET A 6 -17.50 -1.32 0.79
C MET A 6 -16.02 -1.08 1.01
N PHE A 7 -15.66 -0.02 1.72
CA PHE A 7 -14.33 0.11 2.32
C PHE A 7 -14.33 -0.58 3.69
N SER A 8 -14.09 -1.88 3.68
CA SER A 8 -13.77 -2.62 4.91
C SER A 8 -12.30 -2.38 5.25
N GLN A 9 -12.03 -1.42 6.14
CA GLN A 9 -10.70 -1.32 6.75
C GLN A 9 -10.58 -2.35 7.86
N VAL A 10 -9.85 -3.42 7.58
CA VAL A 10 -9.50 -4.44 8.58
C VAL A 10 -8.29 -3.93 9.36
N MET A 11 -8.49 -3.50 10.61
CA MET A 11 -7.41 -3.13 11.51
C MET A 11 -7.14 -4.29 12.49
N TYR A 12 -5.91 -4.81 12.48
CA TYR A 12 -5.46 -5.89 13.37
C TYR A 12 -4.77 -5.31 14.62
N LYS A 13 -5.35 -5.52 15.81
CA LYS A 13 -4.72 -5.19 17.10
C LYS A 13 -4.82 -6.41 18.02
N GLY A 14 -3.67 -6.98 18.40
CA GLY A 14 -3.61 -8.06 19.40
C GLY A 14 -4.14 -9.43 18.95
N GLY A 15 -4.01 -9.80 17.66
CA GLY A 15 -4.34 -11.15 17.18
C GLY A 15 -5.83 -11.51 17.15
N LYS A 16 -6.73 -10.55 17.37
CA LYS A 16 -8.18 -10.72 17.18
C LYS A 16 -8.66 -9.77 16.08
N LEU A 17 -9.53 -10.29 15.21
CA LEU A 17 -10.22 -9.53 14.17
C LEU A 17 -11.37 -8.77 14.84
N TRP A 18 -11.25 -7.44 14.93
CA TRP A 18 -12.34 -6.59 15.44
C TRP A 18 -13.00 -5.88 14.28
N SER A 19 -14.29 -6.13 14.07
CA SER A 19 -15.12 -5.35 13.16
C SER A 19 -15.56 -4.10 13.91
N VAL A 20 -14.94 -2.95 13.63
CA VAL A 20 -15.41 -1.66 14.15
C VAL A 20 -16.62 -1.24 13.31
N ASP A 21 -17.81 -1.47 13.86
CA ASP A 21 -19.07 -1.00 13.29
C ASP A 21 -19.17 0.53 13.50
N TRP A 22 -18.88 1.30 12.46
CA TRP A 22 -18.94 2.76 12.46
C TRP A 22 -20.36 3.32 12.28
N ARG A 23 -21.40 2.60 12.72
CA ARG A 23 -22.78 3.09 12.60
C ARG A 23 -23.11 4.34 13.41
N HIS A 24 -22.28 4.75 14.38
CA HIS A 24 -22.71 5.72 15.40
C HIS A 24 -21.70 6.80 15.83
N VAL A 25 -20.75 7.21 14.98
CA VAL A 25 -20.03 8.49 15.21
C VAL A 25 -20.63 9.55 14.30
N LYS A 26 -21.62 10.24 14.87
CA LYS A 26 -22.33 11.37 14.27
C LYS A 26 -21.37 12.57 14.24
N LEU A 27 -20.61 12.71 13.15
CA LEU A 27 -19.88 13.93 12.83
C LEU A 27 -20.89 15.01 12.41
N SER A 28 -21.37 15.73 13.41
CA SER A 28 -22.19 16.93 13.22
C SER A 28 -21.25 18.12 12.97
N CYS A 29 -21.11 18.52 11.72
CA CYS A 29 -20.54 19.82 11.33
C CYS A 29 -21.33 20.35 10.13
N GLU A 30 -22.56 20.77 10.37
CA GLU A 30 -23.37 21.50 9.40
C GLU A 30 -22.93 22.98 9.39
N GLY A 31 -22.50 23.47 8.23
CA GLY A 31 -22.53 24.90 7.87
C GLY A 31 -21.25 25.74 8.12
N PHE A 32 -20.30 25.73 7.19
CA PHE A 32 -19.38 26.85 6.83
C PHE A 32 -18.77 26.54 5.43
N PRO A 33 -18.40 27.54 4.61
CA PRO A 33 -18.67 27.64 3.17
C PRO A 33 -17.91 26.63 2.29
N HIS A 34 -18.66 26.02 1.36
CA HIS A 34 -18.23 24.94 0.47
C HIS A 34 -16.99 25.22 -0.42
N LEU A 35 -16.61 26.48 -0.63
CA LEU A 35 -15.58 26.83 -1.62
C LEU A 35 -14.14 26.64 -1.13
N LEU A 36 -13.88 26.73 0.19
CA LEU A 36 -12.52 26.50 0.72
C LEU A 36 -12.17 25.00 0.81
N ARG A 37 -13.20 24.13 0.88
CA ARG A 37 -13.05 22.67 0.96
C ARG A 37 -12.60 22.03 -0.36
N LEU A 38 -12.87 22.66 -1.50
CA LEU A 38 -12.44 22.16 -2.83
C LEU A 38 -10.94 22.36 -3.10
N LEU A 39 -10.32 23.40 -2.54
CA LEU A 39 -8.89 23.68 -2.72
C LEU A 39 -7.99 22.78 -1.87
N LEU A 40 -8.46 22.31 -0.70
CA LEU A 40 -7.68 21.41 0.16
C LEU A 40 -7.76 19.94 -0.27
N LEU A 41 -8.85 19.49 -0.90
CA LEU A 41 -9.01 18.10 -1.36
C LEU A 41 -8.19 17.73 -2.62
N HIS A 42 -7.51 18.69 -3.26
CA HIS A 42 -6.67 18.42 -4.43
C HIS A 42 -5.22 18.01 -4.09
N MET A 43 -4.80 18.08 -2.82
CA MET A 43 -3.40 17.81 -2.43
C MET A 43 -3.19 16.50 -1.64
N ASP A 44 -4.25 15.76 -1.31
CA ASP A 44 -4.16 14.53 -0.51
C ASP A 44 -4.19 13.23 -1.34
N ASP A 45 -4.62 13.24 -2.61
CA ASP A 45 -4.70 12.02 -3.45
C ASP A 45 -3.36 11.65 -4.11
N GLU A 46 -2.54 12.64 -4.47
CA GLU A 46 -1.28 12.38 -5.21
C GLU A 46 -0.14 11.88 -4.31
N THR A 47 -0.14 12.22 -3.01
CA THR A 47 0.92 11.79 -2.07
C THR A 47 0.78 10.33 -1.65
N MET A 48 -0.41 9.75 -1.75
CA MET A 48 -0.69 8.35 -1.38
C MET A 48 0.00 7.35 -2.32
N TRP A 49 0.17 7.70 -3.60
CA TRP A 49 0.84 6.85 -4.59
C TRP A 49 2.35 6.74 -4.36
N LEU A 50 2.96 7.75 -3.74
CA LEU A 50 4.39 7.77 -3.42
C LEU A 50 4.70 7.19 -2.04
N TYR A 51 3.73 7.18 -1.12
CA TYR A 51 3.85 6.41 0.12
C TYR A 51 4.15 4.96 -0.26
N GLY A 52 5.18 4.36 0.33
CA GLY A 52 5.60 2.97 0.08
C GLY A 52 6.46 2.73 -1.16
N ALA A 53 6.54 3.72 -2.05
CA ALA A 53 7.42 3.74 -3.22
C ALA A 53 8.77 4.42 -2.92
N THR A 54 8.92 5.06 -1.76
CA THR A 54 10.16 5.69 -1.31
C THR A 54 10.91 4.77 -0.34
N PRO A 55 12.25 4.71 -0.41
CA PRO A 55 13.04 3.84 0.47
C PRO A 55 12.82 4.20 1.95
N GLY A 56 12.55 3.19 2.79
CA GLY A 56 12.38 3.38 4.22
C GLY A 56 11.01 3.91 4.65
N SER A 57 10.08 4.13 3.72
CA SER A 57 8.77 4.68 4.04
C SER A 57 7.76 3.64 4.53
N LEU A 58 8.06 2.34 4.41
CA LEU A 58 7.17 1.25 4.85
C LEU A 58 7.61 0.70 6.20
N GLN A 59 6.62 0.36 7.02
CA GLN A 59 6.84 -0.55 8.14
C GLN A 59 6.75 -2.01 7.68
N PRO A 60 7.45 -2.96 8.33
CA PRO A 60 7.40 -4.38 7.96
C PRO A 60 5.99 -4.99 7.87
N GLN A 61 5.05 -4.48 8.67
CA GLN A 61 3.65 -4.93 8.71
C GLN A 61 2.90 -4.56 7.41
N GLU A 62 3.29 -3.47 6.75
CA GLU A 62 2.64 -2.95 5.54
C GLU A 62 3.11 -3.66 4.26
N CYS A 63 4.20 -4.43 4.35
CA CYS A 63 4.76 -5.18 3.23
C CYS A 63 3.74 -6.16 2.61
N SER A 64 2.85 -6.75 3.41
CA SER A 64 1.89 -7.74 2.92
C SER A 64 0.93 -7.13 1.89
N GLY A 65 0.30 -6.00 2.20
CA GLY A 65 -0.64 -5.33 1.29
C GLY A 65 0.06 -4.82 0.03
N ARG A 66 1.24 -4.23 0.18
CA ARG A 66 2.05 -3.74 -0.95
C ARG A 66 2.47 -4.87 -1.91
N CYS A 67 2.92 -5.98 -1.36
CA CYS A 67 3.31 -7.15 -2.14
C CYS A 67 2.11 -7.84 -2.80
N ALA A 68 0.92 -7.82 -2.18
CA ALA A 68 -0.29 -8.29 -2.82
C ALA A 68 -0.60 -7.49 -4.10
N GLY A 69 -0.50 -6.16 -4.03
CA GLY A 69 -0.62 -5.28 -5.19
C GLY A 69 0.42 -5.58 -6.27
N ARG A 70 1.70 -5.66 -5.88
CA ARG A 70 2.83 -5.95 -6.79
C ARG A 70 2.69 -7.30 -7.50
N CYS A 71 2.23 -8.32 -6.79
CA CYS A 71 2.07 -9.68 -7.31
C CYS A 71 0.67 -9.95 -7.91
N SER A 72 -0.19 -8.94 -8.04
CA SER A 72 -1.60 -9.12 -8.45
C SER A 72 -1.79 -9.55 -9.91
N ALA A 73 -0.82 -9.34 -10.80
CA ALA A 73 -0.90 -9.73 -12.22
C ALA A 73 -0.15 -11.03 -12.59
N THR A 74 0.72 -11.57 -11.73
CA THR A 74 1.51 -12.78 -12.08
C THR A 74 0.73 -14.08 -11.86
N ALA A 75 0.93 -15.10 -12.69
CA ALA A 75 0.44 -16.46 -12.43
C ALA A 75 1.18 -17.13 -11.25
N TYR A 76 2.43 -16.73 -10.99
CA TYR A 76 3.30 -17.30 -9.96
C TYR A 76 3.16 -16.56 -8.62
N LYS A 77 1.94 -16.49 -8.08
CA LYS A 77 1.61 -15.72 -6.86
C LYS A 77 2.48 -16.06 -5.65
N LYS A 78 2.58 -17.36 -5.33
CA LYS A 78 3.29 -17.86 -4.14
C LYS A 78 4.77 -17.44 -4.12
N PRO A 79 5.58 -17.75 -5.16
CA PRO A 79 6.98 -17.33 -5.16
C PRO A 79 7.13 -15.81 -5.27
N CYS A 80 6.27 -15.11 -6.01
CA CYS A 80 6.30 -13.64 -6.07
C CYS A 80 6.13 -13.02 -4.68
N MET A 81 5.12 -13.46 -3.92
CA MET A 81 4.84 -12.94 -2.59
C MET A 81 6.00 -13.21 -1.63
N PHE A 82 6.57 -14.42 -1.67
CA PHE A 82 7.70 -14.80 -0.84
C PHE A 82 8.93 -13.90 -1.07
N PHE A 83 9.32 -13.69 -2.33
CA PHE A 83 10.45 -12.83 -2.65
C PHE A 83 10.15 -11.35 -2.39
N CYS A 84 8.94 -10.89 -2.72
CA CYS A 84 8.54 -9.51 -2.46
C CYS A 84 8.60 -9.18 -0.97
N GLN A 85 8.01 -10.02 -0.10
CA GLN A 85 8.03 -9.81 1.35
C GLN A 85 9.46 -9.83 1.90
N LYS A 86 10.31 -10.73 1.41
CA LYS A 86 11.72 -10.79 1.82
C LYS A 86 12.47 -9.51 1.44
N CYS A 87 12.26 -9.00 0.24
CA CYS A 87 12.88 -7.75 -0.22
C CYS A 87 12.30 -6.54 0.53
N CYS A 88 10.99 -6.50 0.77
CA CYS A 88 10.33 -5.45 1.52
C CYS A 88 10.80 -5.41 2.98
N ALA A 89 10.90 -6.55 3.67
CA ALA A 89 11.39 -6.59 5.05
C ALA A 89 12.83 -6.06 5.19
N LYS A 90 13.65 -6.20 4.14
CA LYS A 90 15.02 -5.66 4.14
C LYS A 90 15.06 -4.18 3.76
N CYS A 91 14.35 -3.81 2.71
CA CYS A 91 14.48 -2.52 2.05
C CYS A 91 13.40 -1.51 2.45
N LEU A 92 12.36 -1.96 3.17
CA LEU A 92 11.22 -1.17 3.64
C LEU A 92 10.60 -0.33 2.51
N CYS A 93 10.50 -0.92 1.32
CA CYS A 93 10.06 -0.27 0.08
C CYS A 93 9.54 -1.33 -0.92
N VAL A 94 8.43 -1.04 -1.60
CA VAL A 94 7.89 -1.86 -2.70
C VAL A 94 7.54 -0.93 -3.85
N PRO A 95 8.12 -1.11 -5.06
CA PRO A 95 7.86 -0.19 -6.14
C PRO A 95 6.41 -0.24 -6.65
N PRO A 96 5.87 0.88 -7.15
CA PRO A 96 4.48 0.97 -7.60
C PRO A 96 4.25 0.15 -8.87
N GLY A 97 3.00 -0.27 -9.07
CA GLY A 97 2.57 -1.13 -10.19
C GLY A 97 2.91 -2.60 -9.99
N THR A 98 2.59 -3.42 -10.99
CA THR A 98 2.78 -4.89 -10.97
C THR A 98 4.08 -5.34 -11.63
N TYR A 99 4.73 -4.44 -12.39
CA TYR A 99 5.98 -4.70 -13.09
C TYR A 99 6.81 -3.40 -13.20
N GLY A 100 8.13 -3.52 -13.39
CA GLY A 100 9.02 -2.38 -13.61
C GLY A 100 9.17 -1.46 -12.39
N ASN A 101 9.45 -0.17 -12.63
CA ASN A 101 9.50 0.88 -11.60
C ASN A 101 10.50 0.66 -10.46
N LYS A 102 11.49 -0.22 -10.65
CA LYS A 102 12.43 -0.60 -9.59
C LYS A 102 13.35 0.57 -9.19
N GLN A 103 13.50 1.58 -10.04
CA GLN A 103 14.30 2.78 -9.76
C GLN A 103 13.81 3.57 -8.54
N PHE A 104 12.51 3.50 -8.20
CA PHE A 104 11.96 4.17 -7.01
C PHE A 104 12.44 3.56 -5.69
N CYS A 105 12.77 2.25 -5.70
CA CYS A 105 13.32 1.54 -4.56
C CYS A 105 14.72 0.96 -4.90
N PRO A 106 15.81 1.74 -4.81
CA PRO A 106 17.15 1.27 -5.20
C PRO A 106 17.60 -0.02 -4.49
N CYS A 107 17.33 -0.16 -3.19
CA CYS A 107 17.63 -1.38 -2.43
C CYS A 107 16.91 -2.61 -3.02
N TYR A 108 15.63 -2.46 -3.37
CA TYR A 108 14.81 -3.52 -3.98
C TYR A 108 15.34 -3.91 -5.37
N ASN A 109 15.78 -2.92 -6.16
CA ASN A 109 16.34 -3.13 -7.49
C ASN A 109 17.72 -3.82 -7.48
N ASN A 110 18.56 -3.44 -6.51
CA ASN A 110 19.95 -3.87 -6.40
C ASN A 110 20.09 -5.26 -5.77
N TRP A 111 19.01 -5.82 -5.22
CA TRP A 111 19.00 -7.19 -4.73
C TRP A 111 19.09 -8.19 -5.88
N LYS A 112 20.27 -8.81 -6.04
CA LYS A 112 20.55 -9.83 -7.04
C LYS A 112 20.66 -11.23 -6.43
N THR A 113 20.43 -12.23 -7.26
CA THR A 113 20.73 -13.63 -6.95
C THR A 113 22.24 -13.88 -7.09
N LYS A 114 22.74 -15.05 -6.64
CA LYS A 114 24.16 -15.42 -6.83
C LYS A 114 24.58 -15.49 -8.30
N ARG A 115 23.62 -15.67 -9.22
CA ARG A 115 23.84 -15.70 -10.67
C ARG A 115 23.71 -14.31 -11.32
N GLY A 116 23.61 -13.23 -10.52
CA GLY A 116 23.51 -11.85 -11.02
C GLY A 116 22.11 -11.41 -11.46
N GLY A 117 21.16 -12.33 -11.64
CA GLY A 117 19.77 -12.01 -12.02
C GLY A 117 18.98 -11.28 -10.91
N PRO A 118 17.88 -10.57 -11.25
CA PRO A 118 17.04 -9.89 -10.27
C PRO A 118 16.43 -10.88 -9.27
N LYS A 119 16.53 -10.56 -7.98
CA LYS A 119 15.99 -11.40 -6.90
C LYS A 119 14.57 -11.00 -6.48
N CYS A 120 14.25 -9.72 -6.59
CA CYS A 120 12.97 -9.15 -6.20
C CYS A 120 12.06 -8.95 -7.43
N PRO A 121 10.75 -9.22 -7.35
CA PRO A 121 9.83 -9.18 -8.49
C PRO A 121 9.67 -7.81 -9.17
#